data_AF-A0A353CW37-F1
#
_entry.id   AF-A0A353CW37-F1
#
_cell.length_a   1.000
_cell.length_b   1.000
_cell.length_c   1.000
_cell.angle_alpha   90.00
_cell.angle_beta   90.00
_cell.angle_gamma   90.00
#
_symmetry.space_group_name_H-M   'P 1'
#
loop_
_entity.id
_entity.type
_entity.pdbx_description
1 polymer ?
#
loop_
_entity_poly.entity_id
_entity_poly.type
_entity_poly.pdbx_seq_one_letter_code
_entity_poly.pdbx_strand_id
1 'polypeptide(L)'
;MTQQMIRNVLPGWTKEYKRLDSWINETEEVVKKPKHLSEFGIGLYAAMLEIAVRQRATCKRTIRQYLEALGEKPRVFKGRSAAEVKASVDLVEFVSRYTGLKEWHGKHWGKCPLHREKTASFIVSGQRWHCFGCNESGDVFDLVRKINSCSFKEALQKVRAV
;
A
#
# COMPACT_ATOMS: atom_id res chain seq x y z
N MET A 1 -2.10 2.58 -35.98
CA MET A 1 -2.65 1.30 -35.48
C MET A 1 -4.15 1.47 -35.29
N THR A 2 -4.98 0.54 -35.73
CA THR A 2 -6.45 0.68 -35.64
C THR A 2 -6.95 0.36 -34.21
N GLN A 3 -8.14 0.85 -33.84
CA GLN A 3 -8.76 0.49 -32.55
C GLN A 3 -8.90 -1.02 -32.37
N GLN A 4 -9.21 -1.76 -33.44
CA GLN A 4 -9.30 -3.22 -33.40
C GLN A 4 -7.94 -3.88 -33.10
N MET A 5 -6.86 -3.40 -33.73
CA MET A 5 -5.51 -3.87 -33.42
C MET A 5 -5.15 -3.60 -31.96
N ILE A 6 -5.46 -2.42 -31.43
CA ILE A 6 -5.22 -2.07 -30.03
C ILE A 6 -5.92 -3.06 -29.10
N ARG A 7 -7.22 -3.34 -29.32
CA ARG A 7 -8.00 -4.27 -28.49
C ARG A 7 -7.41 -5.69 -28.49
N ASN A 8 -6.81 -6.13 -29.59
CA ASN A 8 -6.19 -7.45 -29.68
C ASN A 8 -4.88 -7.54 -28.87
N VAL A 9 -4.07 -6.48 -28.84
CA VAL A 9 -2.74 -6.51 -28.20
C VAL A 9 -2.76 -6.03 -26.74
N LEU A 10 -3.69 -5.16 -26.37
CA LEU A 10 -3.81 -4.54 -25.04
C LEU A 10 -3.90 -5.57 -23.88
N PRO A 11 -4.61 -6.71 -24.01
CA PRO A 11 -4.62 -7.74 -22.98
C PRO A 11 -3.24 -8.34 -22.71
N GLY A 12 -2.42 -8.53 -23.74
CA GLY A 12 -1.05 -9.03 -23.61
C GLY A 12 -0.18 -8.10 -22.78
N TRP A 13 -0.19 -6.81 -23.12
CA TRP A 13 0.50 -5.78 -22.34
C TRP A 13 0.00 -5.70 -20.90
N THR A 14 -1.31 -5.79 -20.69
CA THR A 14 -1.93 -5.79 -19.36
C THR A 14 -1.49 -6.98 -18.51
N LYS A 15 -1.44 -8.18 -19.11
CA LYS A 15 -0.97 -9.40 -18.45
C LYS A 15 0.51 -9.27 -18.05
N GLU A 16 1.33 -8.76 -18.95
CA GLU A 16 2.75 -8.55 -18.70
C GLU A 16 3.00 -7.51 -17.58
N TYR A 17 2.28 -6.39 -17.62
CA TYR A 17 2.33 -5.39 -16.55
C TYR A 17 2.03 -6.01 -15.17
N LYS A 18 0.96 -6.80 -15.05
CA LYS A 18 0.58 -7.44 -13.78
C LYS A 18 1.63 -8.45 -13.30
N ARG A 19 2.21 -9.22 -14.23
CA ARG A 19 3.29 -10.17 -13.93
C ARG A 19 4.50 -9.45 -13.33
N LEU A 20 4.96 -8.39 -13.99
CA LEU A 20 6.08 -7.57 -13.54
C LEU A 20 5.78 -6.87 -12.21
N ASP A 21 4.57 -6.32 -12.05
CA ASP A 21 4.13 -5.66 -10.81
C ASP A 21 4.20 -6.62 -9.61
N SER A 22 3.69 -7.84 -9.73
CA SER A 22 3.78 -8.87 -8.68
C SER A 22 5.23 -9.22 -8.36
N TRP A 23 6.01 -9.55 -9.39
CA TRP A 23 7.40 -9.99 -9.23
C TRP A 23 8.29 -8.91 -8.59
N ILE A 24 8.09 -7.63 -8.97
CA ILE A 24 8.78 -6.49 -8.36
C ILE A 24 8.46 -6.39 -6.87
N ASN A 25 7.19 -6.46 -6.50
CA ASN A 25 6.77 -6.35 -5.09
C ASN A 25 7.37 -7.50 -4.25
N GLU A 26 7.37 -8.72 -4.77
CA GLU A 26 7.97 -9.88 -4.10
C GLU A 26 9.49 -9.73 -3.97
N THR A 27 10.16 -9.28 -5.03
CA THR A 27 11.62 -9.14 -5.07
C THR A 27 12.11 -7.99 -4.19
N GLU A 28 11.38 -6.87 -4.13
CA GLU A 28 11.70 -5.76 -3.22
C GLU A 28 11.74 -6.23 -1.75
N GLU A 29 10.83 -7.10 -1.33
CA GLU A 29 10.83 -7.65 0.02
C GLU A 29 12.05 -8.53 0.26
N VAL A 30 12.45 -9.36 -0.72
CA VAL A 30 13.65 -10.20 -0.65
C VAL A 30 14.92 -9.35 -0.52
N VAL A 31 15.05 -8.29 -1.31
CA VAL A 31 16.21 -7.39 -1.28
C VAL A 31 16.28 -6.60 0.03
N LYS A 32 15.14 -6.16 0.58
CA LYS A 32 15.09 -5.39 1.83
C LYS A 32 15.36 -6.25 3.07
N LYS A 33 14.97 -7.52 3.05
CA LYS A 33 15.08 -8.46 4.19
C LYS A 33 15.65 -9.81 3.76
N PRO A 34 16.93 -9.86 3.37
CA PRO A 34 17.55 -11.10 2.92
C PRO A 34 17.70 -12.06 4.10
N LYS A 35 17.02 -13.21 4.05
CA LYS A 35 17.14 -14.25 5.11
C LYS A 35 18.26 -15.25 4.85
N HIS A 36 18.59 -15.51 3.57
CA HIS A 36 19.53 -16.57 3.16
C HIS A 36 20.32 -16.23 1.88
N LEU A 37 20.55 -14.94 1.59
CA LEU A 37 21.27 -14.51 0.39
C LEU A 37 22.63 -13.92 0.76
N SER A 38 23.66 -14.26 -0.02
CA SER A 38 24.95 -13.59 0.02
C SER A 38 24.85 -12.18 -0.56
N GLU A 39 25.83 -11.32 -0.29
CA GLU A 39 25.91 -9.97 -0.88
C GLU A 39 25.86 -10.03 -2.42
N PHE A 40 26.57 -10.99 -3.01
CA PHE A 40 26.52 -11.24 -4.45
C PHE A 40 25.11 -11.62 -4.93
N GLY A 41 24.41 -12.50 -4.18
CA GLY A 41 23.03 -12.87 -4.49
C GLY A 41 22.07 -11.68 -4.41
N ILE A 42 22.20 -10.83 -3.40
CA ILE A 42 21.41 -9.59 -3.27
C ILE A 42 21.67 -8.67 -4.48
N GLY A 43 22.93 -8.53 -4.89
CA GLY A 43 23.31 -7.73 -6.06
C GLY A 43 22.67 -8.21 -7.37
N LEU A 44 22.61 -9.53 -7.60
CA LEU A 44 21.93 -10.09 -8.77
C LEU A 44 20.42 -9.79 -8.77
N TYR A 45 19.75 -10.00 -7.63
CA TYR A 45 18.33 -9.70 -7.49
C TYR A 45 18.04 -8.21 -7.66
N ALA A 46 18.90 -7.33 -7.15
CA ALA A 46 18.78 -5.89 -7.33
C ALA A 46 18.92 -5.48 -8.81
N ALA A 47 19.87 -6.05 -9.54
CA ALA A 47 20.03 -5.80 -10.98
C ALA A 47 18.80 -6.26 -11.79
N MET A 48 18.28 -7.46 -11.49
CA MET A 48 17.05 -7.97 -12.09
C MET A 48 15.84 -7.08 -11.74
N LEU A 49 15.77 -6.57 -10.51
CA LEU A 49 14.75 -5.66 -10.04
C LEU A 49 14.73 -4.37 -10.87
N GLU A 50 15.89 -3.75 -11.12
CA GLU A 50 15.98 -2.57 -11.97
C GLU A 50 15.45 -2.81 -13.39
N ILE A 51 15.79 -3.96 -13.99
CA ILE A 51 15.33 -4.33 -15.32
C ILE A 51 13.80 -4.46 -15.32
N ALA A 52 13.23 -5.19 -14.34
CA ALA A 52 11.79 -5.37 -14.24
C ALA A 52 11.06 -4.03 -14.02
N VAL A 53 11.60 -3.14 -13.19
CA VAL A 53 11.05 -1.79 -12.97
C VAL A 53 10.99 -1.00 -14.28
N ARG A 54 12.05 -1.04 -15.09
CA ARG A 54 12.07 -0.41 -16.42
C ARG A 54 11.04 -1.05 -17.37
N GLN A 55 10.94 -2.38 -17.39
CA GLN A 55 9.94 -3.08 -18.22
C GLN A 55 8.50 -2.75 -17.80
N ARG A 56 8.23 -2.70 -16.49
CA ARG A 56 6.91 -2.32 -15.94
C ARG A 56 6.56 -0.88 -16.34
N ALA A 57 7.51 0.04 -16.29
CA ALA A 57 7.32 1.43 -16.72
C ALA A 57 6.97 1.50 -18.22
N THR A 58 7.67 0.73 -19.05
CA THR A 58 7.36 0.60 -20.49
C THR A 58 5.95 0.07 -20.71
N CYS A 59 5.58 -1.03 -20.06
CA CYS A 59 4.23 -1.59 -20.15
C CYS A 59 3.16 -0.56 -19.73
N LYS A 60 3.40 0.17 -18.63
CA LYS A 60 2.51 1.22 -18.13
C LYS A 60 2.32 2.34 -19.15
N ARG A 61 3.40 2.79 -19.80
CA ARG A 61 3.35 3.81 -20.85
C ARG A 61 2.56 3.34 -22.07
N THR A 62 2.84 2.14 -22.57
CA THR A 62 2.15 1.58 -23.75
C THR A 62 0.66 1.37 -23.49
N ILE A 63 0.30 0.79 -22.34
CA ILE A 63 -1.11 0.60 -21.94
C ILE A 63 -1.85 1.93 -21.86
N ARG A 64 -1.23 3.00 -21.33
CA ARG A 64 -1.84 4.34 -21.29
C ARG A 64 -2.14 4.86 -22.70
N GLN A 65 -1.16 4.82 -23.60
CA GLN A 65 -1.30 5.29 -24.97
C GLN A 65 -2.42 4.53 -25.71
N TYR A 66 -2.51 3.23 -25.48
CA TYR A 66 -3.53 2.39 -26.10
C TYR A 66 -4.94 2.69 -25.57
N LEU A 67 -5.09 2.86 -24.27
CA LEU A 67 -6.37 3.22 -23.66
C LEU A 67 -6.81 4.63 -24.06
N GLU A 68 -5.88 5.58 -24.14
CA GLU A 68 -6.14 6.93 -24.64
C GLU A 68 -6.64 6.90 -26.09
N ALA A 69 -5.98 6.12 -26.97
CA ALA A 69 -6.43 5.94 -28.35
C ALA A 69 -7.79 5.22 -28.48
N LEU A 70 -8.22 4.49 -27.45
CA LEU A 70 -9.57 3.90 -27.35
C LEU A 70 -10.59 4.82 -26.68
N GLY A 71 -10.18 5.98 -26.14
CA GLY A 71 -11.04 6.83 -25.31
C GLY A 71 -11.40 6.22 -23.94
N GLU A 72 -10.65 5.22 -23.49
CA GLU A 72 -10.89 4.49 -22.25
C GLU A 72 -10.03 5.02 -21.10
N LYS A 73 -10.60 5.05 -19.88
CA LYS A 73 -9.84 5.44 -18.69
C LYS A 73 -8.98 4.27 -18.19
N PRO A 74 -7.70 4.49 -17.82
CA PRO A 74 -6.85 3.43 -17.31
C PRO A 74 -7.25 2.94 -15.92
N ARG A 75 -8.00 1.82 -15.90
CA ARG A 75 -8.32 1.04 -14.69
C ARG A 75 -7.26 -0.02 -14.35
N VAL A 76 -6.38 -0.35 -15.29
CA VAL A 76 -5.38 -1.44 -15.18
C VAL A 76 -4.29 -1.15 -14.15
N PHE A 77 -3.96 0.13 -13.93
CA PHE A 77 -2.96 0.56 -12.95
C PHE A 77 -3.51 0.67 -11.53
N LYS A 78 -4.77 0.27 -11.30
CA LYS A 78 -5.51 0.59 -10.07
C LYS A 78 -5.25 -0.44 -8.98
N GLY A 79 -4.03 -0.44 -8.47
CA GLY A 79 -3.71 -0.81 -7.10
C GLY A 79 -2.87 0.32 -6.53
N ARG A 80 -3.45 1.16 -5.65
CA ARG A 80 -2.62 1.94 -4.75
C ARG A 80 -1.75 0.92 -3.99
N SER A 81 -0.43 1.04 -4.05
CA SER A 81 0.45 0.20 -3.22
C SER A 81 0.07 0.39 -1.74
N ALA A 82 0.39 -0.56 -0.87
CA ALA A 82 0.08 -0.36 0.56
C ALA A 82 0.69 0.93 1.12
N ALA A 83 1.87 1.32 0.62
CA ALA A 83 2.52 2.58 0.96
C ALA A 83 1.71 3.80 0.47
N GLU A 84 1.21 3.77 -0.78
CA GLU A 84 0.37 4.84 -1.34
C GLU A 84 -0.99 4.93 -0.63
N VAL A 85 -1.63 3.79 -0.32
CA VAL A 85 -2.87 3.76 0.46
C VAL A 85 -2.62 4.40 1.82
N LYS A 86 -1.56 3.97 2.52
CA LYS A 86 -1.19 4.56 3.81
C LYS A 86 -0.93 6.06 3.71
N ALA A 87 -0.15 6.50 2.73
CA ALA A 87 0.17 7.92 2.56
C ALA A 87 -1.07 8.78 2.24
N SER A 88 -2.09 8.20 1.61
CA SER A 88 -3.33 8.90 1.27
C SER A 88 -4.36 8.98 2.39
N VAL A 89 -4.13 8.28 3.51
CA VAL A 89 -5.09 8.25 4.63
C VAL A 89 -4.63 9.21 5.71
N ASP A 90 -5.49 10.14 6.09
CA ASP A 90 -5.31 10.88 7.33
C ASP A 90 -5.61 9.96 8.52
N LEU A 91 -4.56 9.59 9.27
CA LEU A 91 -4.71 8.69 10.41
C LEU A 91 -5.52 9.31 11.55
N VAL A 92 -5.45 10.63 11.75
CA VAL A 92 -6.22 11.32 12.80
C VAL A 92 -7.70 11.27 12.47
N GLU A 93 -8.07 11.59 11.23
CA GLU A 93 -9.46 11.51 10.78
C GLU A 93 -9.98 10.06 10.85
N PHE A 94 -9.17 9.10 10.41
CA PHE A 94 -9.52 7.68 10.44
C PHE A 94 -9.78 7.17 11.86
N VAL A 95 -8.87 7.48 12.80
CA VAL A 95 -8.99 7.06 14.21
C VAL A 95 -10.16 7.77 14.91
N SER A 96 -10.46 9.02 14.54
CA SER A 96 -11.55 9.80 15.12
C SER A 96 -12.93 9.13 14.96
N ARG A 97 -13.06 8.18 14.02
CA ARG A 97 -14.26 7.35 13.83
C ARG A 97 -14.44 6.29 14.92
N TYR A 98 -13.37 5.92 15.63
CA TYR A 98 -13.37 4.89 16.68
C TYR A 98 -13.30 5.47 18.08
N THR A 99 -12.63 6.60 18.25
CA THR A 99 -12.43 7.24 19.56
C THR A 99 -12.38 8.75 19.42
N GLY A 100 -12.86 9.47 20.42
CA GLY A 100 -12.76 10.92 20.46
C GLY A 100 -11.31 11.35 20.67
N LEU A 101 -10.70 11.93 19.64
CA LEU A 101 -9.37 12.53 19.71
C LEU A 101 -9.46 14.02 20.09
N LYS A 102 -8.52 14.48 20.92
CA LYS A 102 -8.29 15.89 21.23
C LYS A 102 -6.84 16.24 20.95
N GLU A 103 -6.62 17.38 20.30
CA GLU A 103 -5.27 17.86 20.05
C GLU A 103 -4.64 18.41 21.35
N TRP A 104 -3.39 18.04 21.60
CA TRP A 104 -2.58 18.50 22.72
C TRP A 104 -1.09 18.52 22.31
N HIS A 105 -0.47 19.70 22.33
CA HIS A 105 0.93 19.92 21.88
C HIS A 105 1.27 19.30 20.51
N GLY A 106 0.41 19.50 19.50
CA GLY A 106 0.65 19.02 18.14
C GLY A 106 0.52 17.50 17.96
N LYS A 107 -0.04 16.80 18.95
CA LYS A 107 -0.37 15.37 18.89
C LYS A 107 -1.84 15.18 19.27
N HIS A 108 -2.44 14.10 18.79
CA HIS A 108 -3.84 13.81 19.06
C HIS A 108 -3.95 12.72 20.11
N TRP A 109 -4.67 12.98 21.19
CA TRP A 109 -4.83 12.09 22.33
C TRP A 109 -6.27 11.62 22.46
N GLY A 110 -6.46 10.35 22.82
CA GLY A 110 -7.77 9.77 23.07
C GLY A 110 -7.70 8.49 23.89
N LYS A 111 -8.87 7.86 24.06
CA LYS A 111 -8.95 6.52 24.66
C LYS A 111 -8.59 5.48 23.63
N CYS A 112 -7.89 4.45 24.03
CA CYS A 112 -7.50 3.36 23.17
C CYS A 112 -8.73 2.60 22.65
N PRO A 113 -8.85 2.39 21.32
CA PRO A 113 -9.91 1.57 20.77
C PRO A 113 -9.65 0.06 20.92
N LEU A 114 -8.43 -0.34 21.34
CA LEU A 114 -8.00 -1.75 21.43
C LEU A 114 -8.16 -2.34 22.84
N HIS A 115 -8.19 -1.51 23.87
CA HIS A 115 -8.38 -1.95 25.25
C HIS A 115 -9.24 -0.95 26.01
N ARG A 116 -9.98 -1.43 27.01
CA ARG A 116 -10.90 -0.60 27.77
C ARG A 116 -10.17 0.16 28.87
N GLU A 117 -10.02 1.46 28.71
CA GLU A 117 -9.42 2.35 29.71
C GLU A 117 -10.32 3.53 30.10
N LYS A 118 -10.05 4.09 31.28
CA LYS A 118 -10.74 5.29 31.79
C LYS A 118 -10.03 6.58 31.37
N THR A 119 -8.71 6.56 31.34
CA THR A 119 -7.83 7.68 30.96
C THR A 119 -7.47 7.63 29.48
N ALA A 120 -7.07 8.75 28.89
CA ALA A 120 -6.58 8.79 27.52
C ALA A 120 -5.10 8.38 27.48
N SER A 121 -4.77 7.19 26.96
CA SER A 121 -3.38 6.76 26.77
C SER A 121 -3.01 6.53 25.30
N PHE A 122 -3.95 6.73 24.38
CA PHE A 122 -3.75 6.56 22.95
C PHE A 122 -3.33 7.88 22.30
N ILE A 123 -2.23 7.85 21.57
CA ILE A 123 -1.65 9.02 20.90
C ILE A 123 -1.49 8.75 19.39
N VAL A 124 -1.85 9.73 18.57
CA VAL A 124 -1.62 9.74 17.12
C VAL A 124 -0.68 10.89 16.77
N SER A 125 0.33 10.59 15.97
CA SER A 125 1.33 11.55 15.49
C SER A 125 1.70 11.24 14.04
N GLY A 126 1.22 12.05 13.11
CA GLY A 126 1.35 11.80 11.67
C GLY A 126 0.70 10.48 11.27
N GLN A 127 1.46 9.61 10.59
CA GLN A 127 0.98 8.30 10.11
C GLN A 127 1.19 7.13 11.08
N ARG A 128 1.41 7.42 12.37
CA ARG A 128 1.60 6.38 13.40
C ARG A 128 0.77 6.66 14.64
N TRP A 129 0.44 5.58 15.35
CA TRP A 129 -0.20 5.62 16.65
C TRP A 129 0.58 4.78 17.67
N HIS A 130 0.41 5.14 18.94
CA HIS A 130 0.94 4.40 20.08
C HIS A 130 -0.06 4.47 21.23
N CYS A 131 -0.18 3.41 22.01
CA CYS A 131 -0.97 3.39 23.23
C CYS A 131 -0.09 3.04 24.42
N PHE A 132 0.02 3.96 25.38
CA PHE A 132 0.82 3.74 26.58
C PHE A 132 0.16 2.77 27.58
N GLY A 133 -1.15 2.56 27.50
CA GLY A 133 -1.87 1.64 28.40
C GLY A 133 -1.68 0.16 28.05
N CYS A 134 -1.74 -0.20 26.75
CA CYS A 134 -1.52 -1.58 26.29
C CYS A 134 -0.16 -1.82 25.61
N ASN A 135 0.69 -0.79 25.54
CA ASN A 135 2.01 -0.82 24.93
C ASN A 135 2.02 -1.24 23.44
N GLU A 136 0.91 -0.97 22.75
CA GLU A 136 0.79 -1.27 21.33
C GLU A 136 1.06 -0.04 20.47
N SER A 137 1.60 -0.27 19.27
CA SER A 137 1.81 0.77 18.27
C SER A 137 1.71 0.21 16.86
N GLY A 138 1.57 1.11 15.89
CA GLY A 138 1.55 0.72 14.49
C GLY A 138 1.10 1.84 13.57
N ASP A 139 0.70 1.45 12.36
CA ASP A 139 0.05 2.32 11.38
C ASP A 139 -1.44 2.02 11.20
N VAL A 140 -2.08 2.67 10.22
CA VAL A 140 -3.51 2.48 9.93
C VAL A 140 -3.88 1.01 9.69
N PHE A 141 -3.01 0.23 9.05
CA PHE A 141 -3.30 -1.18 8.80
C PHE A 141 -3.20 -2.00 10.06
N ASP A 142 -2.21 -1.73 10.92
CA ASP A 142 -2.08 -2.43 12.20
C ASP A 142 -3.30 -2.17 13.09
N LEU A 143 -3.80 -0.93 13.12
CA LEU A 143 -5.00 -0.59 13.88
C LEU A 143 -6.22 -1.39 13.39
N VAL A 144 -6.47 -1.38 12.07
CA VAL A 144 -7.60 -2.09 11.46
C VAL A 144 -7.50 -3.60 11.68
N ARG A 145 -6.30 -4.17 11.52
CA ARG A 145 -6.06 -5.60 11.77
C ARG A 145 -6.42 -5.99 13.19
N LYS A 146 -6.11 -5.13 14.17
CA LYS A 146 -6.39 -5.41 15.59
C LYS A 146 -7.84 -5.19 15.96
N ILE A 147 -8.47 -4.13 15.46
CA ILE A 147 -9.91 -3.86 15.70
C ILE A 147 -10.79 -4.92 15.05
N ASN A 148 -10.47 -5.31 13.82
CA ASN A 148 -11.29 -6.23 13.03
C ASN A 148 -10.82 -7.67 13.06
N SER A 149 -9.74 -7.99 13.79
CA SER A 149 -9.10 -9.32 13.82
C SER A 149 -8.92 -9.92 12.42
N CYS A 150 -8.43 -9.13 11.48
CA CYS A 150 -8.37 -9.50 10.07
C CYS A 150 -6.94 -9.59 9.52
N SER A 151 -6.79 -10.27 8.38
CA SER A 151 -5.54 -10.34 7.65
C SER A 151 -5.13 -8.98 7.08
N PHE A 152 -3.85 -8.83 6.71
CA PHE A 152 -3.36 -7.61 6.06
C PHE A 152 -4.10 -7.29 4.76
N LYS A 153 -4.45 -8.31 3.98
CA LYS A 153 -5.17 -8.15 2.70
C LYS A 153 -6.58 -7.57 2.92
N GLU A 154 -7.27 -8.05 3.94
CA GLU A 154 -8.59 -7.53 4.32
C GLU A 154 -8.50 -6.11 4.90
N ALA A 155 -7.50 -5.84 5.73
CA ALA A 155 -7.25 -4.50 6.24
C ALA A 155 -6.95 -3.50 5.11
N LEU A 156 -6.12 -3.88 4.14
CA LEU A 156 -5.84 -3.08 2.96
C LEU A 156 -7.12 -2.79 2.15
N GLN A 157 -8.01 -3.76 2.01
CA GLN A 157 -9.30 -3.55 1.34
C GLN A 157 -10.20 -2.59 2.12
N LYS A 158 -10.30 -2.75 3.45
CA LYS A 158 -11.09 -1.86 4.32
C LYS A 158 -10.59 -0.42 4.27
N VAL A 159 -9.27 -0.22 4.34
CA VAL A 159 -8.67 1.12 4.26
C VAL A 159 -8.80 1.72 2.85
N ARG A 160 -8.76 0.90 1.79
CA ARG A 160 -8.99 1.38 0.41
C ARG A 160 -10.42 1.87 0.16
N ALA A 161 -11.38 1.46 0.97
CA ALA A 161 -12.78 1.86 0.88
C ALA A 161 -13.08 3.19 1.60
N VAL A 162 -12.09 3.74 2.31
CA VAL A 162 -12.10 5.10 2.86
C VAL A 162 -11.55 6.07 1.82
#